data_AF-A0A962SY08-F1
#
_entry.id   AF-A0A962SY08-F1
#
_cell.length_a   1.000
_cell.length_b   1.000
_cell.length_c   1.000
_cell.angle_alpha   90.00
_cell.angle_beta   90.00
_cell.angle_gamma   90.00
#
_symmetry.space_group_name_H-M   'P 1'
#
loop_
_entity.id
_entity.type
_entity.pdbx_description
1 polymer ?
#
loop_
_entity_poly.entity_id
_entity_poly.type
_entity_poly.pdbx_seq_one_letter_code
_entity_poly.pdbx_strand_id
1 'polypeptide(L)'
;IDMDIPQHLYNQGEIYNLSVSRGTLTEEDRFKINEHMISTIKMLESLPFPDELKNVPRYASTHHETLRGTGYPRKLPGEALSIPERILAIADIFEALTASDRPYKKAKPVSEAIAILHKMVLDNHIDRDCFELFVQDKVYLQYAREFLPPGQLGEVDVEQYLAT
;
A
#
# COMPACT_ATOMS: atom_id res chain seq x y z
N ILE A 1 1.58 18.22 -5.49
CA ILE A 1 1.59 17.61 -4.15
C ILE A 1 0.37 18.15 -3.44
N ASP A 2 -0.48 17.26 -2.94
CA ASP A 2 -1.75 17.57 -2.29
C ASP A 2 -1.80 16.81 -0.95
N MET A 3 -1.01 17.29 0.00
CA MET A 3 -0.97 16.76 1.36
C MET A 3 -1.57 17.78 2.32
N ASP A 4 -2.37 17.30 3.26
CA ASP A 4 -2.98 18.14 4.29
C ASP A 4 -1.89 18.55 5.28
N ILE A 5 -1.55 19.85 5.28
CA ILE A 5 -0.51 20.39 6.16
C ILE A 5 -1.15 20.69 7.51
N PRO A 6 -0.73 20.03 8.59
CA PRO A 6 -1.26 20.30 9.92
C PRO A 6 -0.89 21.71 10.39
N GLN A 7 -1.70 22.28 11.29
CA GLN A 7 -1.44 23.60 11.87
C GLN A 7 -0.10 23.64 12.61
N HIS A 8 0.23 22.55 13.30
CA HIS A 8 1.49 22.39 14.02
C HIS A 8 2.39 21.40 13.28
N LEU A 9 3.71 21.58 13.36
CA LEU A 9 4.64 20.58 12.85
C LEU A 9 4.71 19.34 13.76
N TYR A 10 4.52 19.57 15.06
CA TYR A 10 4.41 18.57 16.12
C TYR A 10 3.47 19.12 17.19
N ASN A 11 2.48 18.34 17.61
CA ASN A 11 1.62 18.68 18.73
C ASN A 11 2.00 17.82 19.95
N GLN A 12 2.56 18.45 20.99
CA GLN A 12 3.02 17.77 22.20
C GLN A 12 1.95 17.76 23.31
N GLY A 13 0.72 18.20 23.03
CA GLY A 13 -0.36 18.22 24.01
C GLY A 13 -0.84 16.82 24.37
N GLU A 14 -0.66 16.40 25.63
CA GLU A 14 -1.02 15.05 26.09
C GLU A 14 -2.49 14.70 25.84
N ILE A 15 -3.42 15.63 26.13
CA ILE A 15 -4.87 15.40 25.93
C ILE A 15 -5.19 15.19 24.45
N TYR A 16 -4.57 15.96 23.55
CA TYR A 16 -4.73 15.81 22.11
C TYR A 16 -4.20 14.43 21.66
N ASN A 17 -3.01 14.07 22.10
CA ASN A 17 -2.40 12.78 21.75
C ASN A 17 -3.22 11.59 22.27
N LEU A 18 -3.87 11.73 23.43
CA LEU A 18 -4.77 10.72 24.00
C LEU A 18 -6.15 10.68 23.30
N SER A 19 -6.50 11.68 22.50
CA SER A 19 -7.79 11.73 21.78
C SER A 19 -7.81 10.94 20.46
N VAL A 20 -6.68 10.35 20.04
CA VAL A 20 -6.57 9.58 18.80
C VAL A 20 -7.50 8.36 18.84
N SER A 21 -8.53 8.38 17.99
CA SER A 21 -9.58 7.35 18.00
C SER A 21 -9.14 6.00 17.44
N ARG A 22 -8.13 5.98 16.55
CA ARG A 22 -7.63 4.78 15.88
C ARG A 22 -6.14 4.90 15.58
N GLY A 23 -5.38 3.84 15.88
CA GLY A 23 -3.94 3.80 15.69
C GLY A 23 -3.21 4.57 16.79
N THR A 24 -1.99 5.00 16.49
CA THR A 24 -1.07 5.63 17.47
C THR A 24 -0.48 6.94 16.95
N LEU A 25 -1.02 7.48 15.85
CA LEU A 25 -0.44 8.62 15.14
C LEU A 25 -1.45 9.76 15.11
N THR A 26 -0.98 10.95 15.49
CA THR A 26 -1.70 12.22 15.30
C THR A 26 -1.70 12.63 13.82
N GLU A 27 -2.39 13.72 13.49
CA GLU A 27 -2.34 14.29 12.14
C GLU A 27 -0.93 14.78 11.81
N GLU A 28 -0.24 15.37 12.78
CA GLU A 28 1.16 15.80 12.67
C GLU A 28 2.10 14.62 12.43
N ASP A 29 1.98 13.55 13.21
CA ASP A 29 2.82 12.36 13.03
C ASP A 29 2.56 11.71 11.67
N ARG A 30 1.28 11.65 11.25
CA ARG A 30 0.90 11.12 9.93
C ARG A 30 1.52 11.97 8.81
N PHE A 31 1.44 13.29 8.91
CA PHE A 31 2.05 14.20 7.94
C PHE A 31 3.55 13.94 7.84
N LYS A 32 4.25 13.86 8.98
CA LYS A 32 5.69 13.57 9.04
C LYS A 32 6.08 12.24 8.42
N ILE A 33 5.31 11.19 8.68
CA ILE A 33 5.55 9.88 8.05
C ILE A 33 5.34 9.99 6.54
N ASN A 34 4.28 10.64 6.08
CA ASN A 34 3.96 10.76 4.66
C ASN A 34 4.98 11.62 3.88
N GLU A 35 5.79 12.48 4.55
CA GLU A 35 6.87 13.25 3.91
C GLU A 35 7.92 12.35 3.23
N HIS A 36 8.01 11.05 3.57
CA HIS A 36 8.89 10.12 2.86
C HIS A 36 8.57 10.07 1.36
N MET A 37 7.32 10.22 0.96
CA MET A 37 6.93 10.24 -0.45
C MET A 37 7.41 11.50 -1.17
N ILE A 38 7.35 12.67 -0.50
CA ILE A 38 7.92 13.90 -1.04
C ILE A 38 9.43 13.78 -1.19
N SER A 39 10.07 13.15 -0.21
CA SER A 39 11.52 12.89 -0.24
C SER A 39 11.89 11.97 -1.40
N THR A 40 11.16 10.88 -1.60
CA THR A 40 11.31 9.95 -2.75
C THR A 40 11.20 10.69 -4.08
N ILE A 41 10.17 11.54 -4.25
CA ILE A 41 9.99 12.34 -5.47
C ILE A 41 11.23 13.22 -5.72
N LYS A 42 11.64 14.01 -4.72
CA LYS A 42 12.79 14.92 -4.85
C LYS A 42 14.08 14.17 -5.21
N MET A 43 14.34 13.05 -4.54
CA MET A 43 15.54 12.26 -4.77
C MET A 43 15.53 11.63 -6.17
N LEU A 44 14.45 10.93 -6.52
CA LEU A 44 14.40 10.14 -7.76
C LEU A 44 14.25 11.02 -9.01
N GLU A 45 13.49 12.12 -8.96
CA GLU A 45 13.38 13.05 -10.10
C GLU A 45 14.69 13.80 -10.38
N SER A 46 15.62 13.84 -9.42
CA SER A 46 16.95 14.44 -9.60
C SER A 46 17.98 13.50 -10.22
N LEU A 47 17.65 12.21 -10.37
CA LEU A 47 18.57 11.21 -10.93
C LEU A 47 18.42 11.09 -12.45
N PRO A 48 19.53 10.97 -13.21
CA PRO A 48 19.49 10.79 -14.66
C PRO A 48 19.18 9.34 -15.03
N PHE A 49 17.92 8.93 -14.87
CA PHE A 49 17.49 7.59 -15.29
C PHE A 49 17.62 7.43 -16.81
N PRO A 50 18.09 6.25 -17.29
CA PRO A 50 18.00 5.91 -18.70
C PRO A 50 16.52 5.73 -19.12
N ASP A 51 16.26 5.74 -20.43
CA ASP A 51 14.91 5.74 -20.98
C ASP A 51 14.05 4.55 -20.51
N GLU A 52 14.67 3.39 -20.26
CA GLU A 52 13.99 2.19 -19.79
C GLU A 52 13.52 2.31 -18.33
N LEU A 53 14.15 3.20 -17.55
CA LEU A 53 13.86 3.41 -16.12
C LEU A 53 13.23 4.77 -15.83
N LYS A 54 12.89 5.56 -16.85
CA LYS A 54 12.34 6.91 -16.68
C LYS A 54 11.07 7.00 -15.83
N ASN A 55 10.33 5.89 -15.71
CA ASN A 55 9.10 5.81 -14.92
C ASN A 55 9.32 5.42 -13.45
N VAL A 56 10.55 5.05 -13.05
CA VAL A 56 10.86 4.67 -11.66
C VAL A 56 10.43 5.75 -10.65
N PRO A 57 10.73 7.06 -10.85
CA PRO A 57 10.26 8.09 -9.93
C PRO A 57 8.73 8.12 -9.80
N ARG A 58 8.02 7.90 -10.91
CA ARG A 58 6.56 7.87 -10.93
C ARG A 58 6.04 6.71 -10.09
N TYR A 59 6.42 5.48 -10.41
CA TYR A 59 5.96 4.27 -9.72
C TYR A 59 6.27 4.30 -8.23
N ALA A 60 7.50 4.67 -7.87
CA ALA A 60 7.90 4.78 -6.47
C ALA A 60 7.10 5.86 -5.72
N SER A 61 6.66 6.93 -6.39
CA SER A 61 5.91 8.01 -5.76
C SER A 61 4.40 7.84 -5.73
N THR A 62 3.84 6.77 -6.31
CA THR A 62 2.39 6.57 -6.41
C THR A 62 1.86 5.28 -5.78
N HIS A 63 2.72 4.44 -5.21
CA HIS A 63 2.29 3.18 -4.57
C HIS A 63 1.38 3.37 -3.33
N HIS A 64 1.26 4.58 -2.81
CA HIS A 64 0.31 4.97 -1.75
C HIS A 64 -0.92 5.75 -2.26
N GLU A 65 -1.05 5.93 -3.58
CA GLU A 65 -2.28 6.43 -4.20
C GLU A 65 -3.34 5.31 -4.22
N THR A 66 -4.62 5.70 -4.24
CA THR A 66 -5.75 4.76 -4.19
C THR A 66 -6.72 5.06 -5.32
N LEU A 67 -7.50 4.09 -5.79
CA LEU A 67 -8.46 4.35 -6.87
C LEU A 67 -9.54 5.38 -6.49
N ARG A 68 -9.79 5.58 -5.18
CA ARG A 68 -10.69 6.62 -4.65
C ARG A 68 -10.14 8.04 -4.75
N GLY A 69 -8.86 8.23 -5.06
CA GLY A 69 -8.22 9.54 -4.96
C GLY A 69 -8.06 10.05 -3.52
N THR A 70 -8.11 9.15 -2.53
CA THR A 70 -7.90 9.49 -1.11
C THR A 70 -6.50 9.13 -0.64
N GLY A 71 -5.65 8.65 -1.53
CA GLY A 71 -4.25 8.32 -1.26
C GLY A 71 -3.36 9.56 -1.19
N TYR A 72 -2.05 9.35 -1.20
CA TYR A 72 -1.06 10.41 -1.10
C TYR A 72 0.19 10.06 -1.93
N PRO A 73 1.01 11.05 -2.35
CA PRO A 73 1.02 12.46 -1.95
C PRO A 73 0.30 13.42 -2.89
N ARG A 74 -0.34 12.95 -3.96
CA ARG A 74 -1.00 13.78 -4.98
C ARG A 74 -2.53 13.58 -5.05
N LYS A 75 -3.09 12.62 -4.32
CA LYS A 75 -4.54 12.32 -4.32
C LYS A 75 -5.06 12.05 -5.72
N LEU A 76 -4.31 11.24 -6.48
CA LEU A 76 -4.63 10.97 -7.89
C LEU A 76 -5.91 10.13 -7.99
N PRO A 77 -6.86 10.50 -8.86
CA PRO A 77 -8.02 9.65 -9.12
C PRO A 77 -7.56 8.36 -9.81
N GLY A 78 -8.32 7.27 -9.65
CA GLY A 78 -7.95 5.95 -10.17
C GLY A 78 -7.63 5.94 -11.67
N GLU A 79 -8.34 6.73 -12.47
CA GLU A 79 -8.14 6.85 -13.92
C GLU A 79 -6.76 7.45 -14.29
N ALA A 80 -6.13 8.18 -13.37
CA ALA A 80 -4.79 8.73 -13.54
C ALA A 80 -3.67 7.76 -13.15
N LEU A 81 -4.00 6.59 -12.58
CA LEU A 81 -3.05 5.54 -12.22
C LEU A 81 -2.96 4.51 -13.34
N SER A 82 -1.75 4.31 -13.85
CA SER A 82 -1.42 3.28 -14.84
C SER A 82 -1.43 1.88 -14.22
N ILE A 83 -1.50 0.85 -15.09
CA ILE A 83 -1.49 -0.56 -14.66
C ILE A 83 -0.28 -0.90 -13.76
N PRO A 84 0.97 -0.51 -14.08
CA PRO A 84 2.11 -0.79 -13.20
C PRO A 84 1.97 -0.18 -11.80
N GLU A 85 1.37 1.02 -11.69
CA GLU A 85 1.15 1.68 -10.39
C GLU A 85 0.10 0.92 -9.56
N ARG A 86 -0.97 0.45 -10.20
CA ARG A 86 -2.02 -0.36 -9.55
C ARG A 86 -1.48 -1.73 -9.09
N ILE A 87 -0.66 -2.38 -9.91
CA ILE A 87 0.02 -3.65 -9.56
C ILE A 87 0.95 -3.44 -8.37
N LEU A 88 1.76 -2.36 -8.38
CA LEU A 88 2.71 -2.09 -7.32
C LEU A 88 2.02 -1.88 -5.96
N ALA A 89 0.88 -1.20 -5.93
CA ALA A 89 0.10 -1.05 -4.70
C ALA A 89 -0.34 -2.39 -4.12
N ILE A 90 -0.82 -3.32 -4.96
CA ILE A 90 -1.22 -4.67 -4.52
C ILE A 90 -0.02 -5.44 -3.98
N ALA A 91 1.12 -5.40 -4.69
CA ALA A 91 2.34 -6.07 -4.28
C ALA A 91 2.86 -5.54 -2.92
N ASP A 92 2.91 -4.22 -2.76
CA ASP A 92 3.35 -3.55 -1.52
C ASP A 92 2.45 -3.93 -0.34
N ILE A 93 1.12 -3.87 -0.51
CA ILE A 93 0.18 -4.23 0.56
C ILE A 93 0.31 -5.72 0.92
N PHE A 94 0.39 -6.61 -0.07
CA PHE A 94 0.48 -8.05 0.18
C PHE A 94 1.75 -8.41 0.94
N GLU A 95 2.89 -7.88 0.50
CA GLU A 95 4.19 -8.09 1.14
C GLU A 95 4.17 -7.54 2.57
N ALA A 96 3.67 -6.32 2.77
CA ALA A 96 3.56 -5.70 4.08
C ALA A 96 2.65 -6.47 5.07
N LEU A 97 1.61 -7.15 4.59
CA LEU A 97 0.71 -7.95 5.42
C LEU A 97 1.31 -9.30 5.80
N THR A 98 2.12 -9.89 4.93
CA THR A 98 2.68 -11.24 5.09
C THR A 98 4.10 -11.26 5.64
N ALA A 99 4.79 -10.12 5.68
CA ALA A 99 6.13 -9.97 6.21
C ALA A 99 6.25 -10.42 7.68
N SER A 100 7.23 -11.30 7.94
CA SER A 100 7.49 -11.89 9.27
C SER A 100 8.56 -11.18 10.09
N ASP A 101 9.23 -10.21 9.51
CA ASP A 101 10.34 -9.45 10.09
C ASP A 101 9.89 -8.25 10.94
N ARG A 102 8.59 -7.98 11.03
CA ARG A 102 8.04 -6.84 11.79
C ARG A 102 7.93 -7.18 13.29
N PRO A 103 8.77 -6.62 14.17
CA PRO A 103 8.84 -7.02 15.59
C PRO A 103 7.55 -6.76 16.36
N TYR A 104 6.74 -5.80 15.91
CA TYR A 104 5.50 -5.38 16.58
C TYR A 104 4.24 -6.10 16.07
N LYS A 105 4.35 -6.95 15.04
CA LYS A 105 3.16 -7.56 14.40
C LYS A 105 3.47 -8.95 13.92
N LYS A 106 2.69 -9.94 14.38
CA LYS A 106 2.75 -11.28 13.81
C LYS A 106 2.34 -11.22 12.34
N ALA A 107 3.14 -11.89 11.50
CA ALA A 107 2.86 -12.07 10.09
C ALA A 107 1.48 -12.68 9.89
N LYS A 108 0.69 -12.16 8.94
CA LYS A 108 -0.61 -12.73 8.64
C LYS A 108 -0.48 -14.00 7.79
N PRO A 109 -1.34 -15.00 7.98
CA PRO A 109 -1.49 -16.08 7.02
C PRO A 109 -1.86 -15.53 5.64
N VAL A 110 -1.45 -16.22 4.58
CA VAL A 110 -1.73 -15.82 3.20
C VAL A 110 -3.24 -15.65 2.95
N SER A 111 -4.06 -16.55 3.49
CA SER A 111 -5.53 -16.47 3.37
C SER A 111 -6.11 -15.19 3.98
N GLU A 112 -5.58 -14.73 5.12
CA GLU A 112 -6.00 -13.47 5.72
C GLU A 112 -5.57 -12.27 4.88
N ALA A 113 -4.35 -12.30 4.31
CA ALA A 113 -3.87 -11.23 3.43
C ALA A 113 -4.74 -11.09 2.17
N ILE A 114 -5.10 -12.20 1.51
CA ILE A 114 -6.01 -12.18 0.35
C ILE A 114 -7.40 -11.65 0.74
N ALA A 115 -7.94 -12.07 1.89
CA ALA A 115 -9.23 -11.56 2.36
C ALA A 115 -9.21 -10.04 2.64
N ILE A 116 -8.09 -9.50 3.13
CA ILE A 116 -7.92 -8.06 3.34
C ILE A 116 -7.86 -7.34 1.98
N LEU A 117 -7.07 -7.83 1.03
CA LEU A 117 -7.00 -7.27 -0.32
C LEU A 117 -8.38 -7.26 -0.99
N HIS A 118 -9.14 -8.35 -0.89
CA HIS A 118 -10.50 -8.39 -1.44
C HIS A 118 -11.41 -7.31 -0.82
N LYS A 119 -11.36 -7.10 0.51
CA LYS A 119 -12.09 -5.98 1.14
C LYS A 119 -11.65 -4.62 0.58
N MET A 120 -10.36 -4.45 0.33
CA MET A 120 -9.83 -3.23 -0.28
C MET A 120 -10.31 -3.04 -1.72
N VAL A 121 -10.53 -4.12 -2.48
CA VAL A 121 -11.19 -4.06 -3.80
C VAL A 121 -12.64 -3.58 -3.64
N LEU A 122 -13.40 -4.16 -2.70
CA LEU A 122 -14.79 -3.77 -2.45
C LEU A 122 -14.92 -2.30 -2.01
N ASP A 123 -13.93 -1.81 -1.26
CA ASP A 123 -13.83 -0.41 -0.84
C ASP A 123 -13.27 0.51 -1.95
N ASN A 124 -13.10 0.02 -3.18
CA ASN A 124 -12.49 0.72 -4.32
C ASN A 124 -11.11 1.31 -4.01
N HIS A 125 -10.36 0.74 -3.07
CA HIS A 125 -9.04 1.22 -2.68
C HIS A 125 -7.96 0.76 -3.66
N ILE A 126 -8.05 -0.49 -4.11
CA ILE A 126 -7.16 -1.12 -5.08
C ILE A 126 -7.95 -1.65 -6.27
N ASP A 127 -7.25 -1.92 -7.37
CA ASP A 127 -7.84 -2.32 -8.64
C ASP A 127 -8.33 -3.77 -8.63
N ARG A 128 -9.58 -3.97 -9.04
CA ARG A 128 -10.23 -5.27 -9.12
C ARG A 128 -9.53 -6.18 -10.12
N ASP A 129 -9.32 -5.73 -11.35
CA ASP A 129 -8.79 -6.56 -12.43
C ASP A 129 -7.36 -7.02 -12.11
N CYS A 130 -6.54 -6.13 -11.55
CA CYS A 130 -5.19 -6.46 -11.10
C CYS A 130 -5.21 -7.45 -9.91
N PHE A 131 -6.16 -7.31 -8.98
CA PHE A 131 -6.31 -8.24 -7.87
C PHE A 131 -6.78 -9.62 -8.35
N GLU A 132 -7.77 -9.67 -9.24
CA GLU A 132 -8.30 -10.90 -9.81
C GLU A 132 -7.20 -11.66 -10.57
N LEU A 133 -6.40 -10.96 -11.38
CA LEU A 133 -5.22 -11.54 -12.03
C LEU A 133 -4.22 -12.11 -11.01
N PHE A 134 -3.92 -11.35 -9.95
CA PHE A 134 -2.99 -11.75 -8.90
C PHE A 134 -3.39 -13.06 -8.20
N VAL A 135 -4.70 -13.29 -8.00
CA VAL A 135 -5.22 -14.53 -7.40
C VAL A 135 -5.44 -15.66 -8.41
N GLN A 136 -5.96 -15.37 -9.61
CA GLN A 136 -6.21 -16.35 -10.67
C GLN A 136 -4.92 -17.06 -11.10
N ASP A 137 -3.87 -16.27 -11.35
CA ASP A 137 -2.56 -16.78 -11.78
C ASP A 137 -1.70 -17.29 -10.62
N LYS A 138 -2.25 -17.27 -9.39
CA LYS A 138 -1.60 -17.74 -8.16
C LYS A 138 -0.24 -17.08 -7.91
N VAL A 139 -0.07 -15.83 -8.34
CA VAL A 139 1.15 -15.05 -8.14
C VAL A 139 1.46 -14.93 -6.63
N TYR A 140 0.42 -14.70 -5.82
CA TYR A 140 0.53 -14.69 -4.36
C TYR A 140 1.12 -15.99 -3.78
N LEU A 141 0.77 -17.13 -4.37
CA LEU A 141 1.19 -18.45 -3.89
C LEU A 141 2.61 -18.77 -4.35
N GLN A 142 2.99 -18.33 -5.55
CA GLN A 142 4.38 -18.41 -6.02
C GLN A 142 5.30 -17.63 -5.07
N TYR A 143 4.97 -16.37 -4.79
CA TYR A 143 5.70 -15.55 -3.82
C TYR A 143 5.74 -16.22 -2.45
N ALA A 144 4.59 -16.68 -1.95
CA ALA A 144 4.51 -17.26 -0.61
C ALA A 144 5.36 -18.53 -0.46
N ARG A 145 5.44 -19.37 -1.48
CA ARG A 145 6.28 -20.58 -1.47
C ARG A 145 7.77 -20.27 -1.47
N GLU A 146 8.17 -19.17 -2.09
CA GLU A 146 9.57 -18.76 -2.22
C GLU A 146 10.05 -17.99 -0.99
N PHE A 147 9.23 -17.10 -0.45
CA PHE A 147 9.68 -16.12 0.55
C PHE A 147 9.04 -16.26 1.93
N LEU A 148 7.94 -17.00 2.07
CA LEU A 148 7.23 -17.10 3.36
C LEU A 148 7.46 -18.47 4.05
N PRO A 149 7.54 -18.48 5.39
CA PRO A 149 7.52 -19.70 6.19
C PRO A 149 6.34 -20.62 5.82
N PRO A 150 6.54 -21.96 5.76
CA PRO A 150 5.48 -22.90 5.40
C PRO A 150 4.22 -22.80 6.27
N GLY A 151 4.36 -22.40 7.55
CA GLY A 151 3.23 -22.21 8.46
C GLY A 151 2.29 -21.04 8.10
N GLN A 152 2.68 -20.15 7.16
CA GLN A 152 1.82 -19.08 6.66
C GLN A 152 1.01 -19.47 5.41
N LEU A 153 1.35 -20.60 4.77
CA LEU A 153 0.69 -21.14 3.59
C LEU A 153 -0.65 -21.77 4.01
N GLY A 154 -1.63 -20.94 4.35
CA GLY A 154 -3.01 -21.38 4.51
C GLY A 154 -3.67 -21.71 3.17
N GLU A 155 -4.78 -22.43 3.19
CA GLU A 155 -5.60 -22.64 2.01
C GLU A 155 -6.37 -21.36 1.63
N VAL A 156 -6.41 -21.06 0.33
CA VAL A 156 -7.14 -19.94 -0.23
C VAL A 156 -8.11 -20.50 -1.26
N ASP A 157 -9.40 -20.40 -0.96
CA ASP A 157 -10.45 -20.67 -1.95
C ASP A 157 -10.55 -19.44 -2.86
N VAL A 158 -10.00 -19.53 -4.06
CA VAL A 158 -9.92 -18.39 -4.99
C VAL A 158 -11.30 -18.05 -5.57
N GLU A 159 -12.17 -19.05 -5.75
CA GLU A 159 -13.49 -18.87 -6.37
C GLU A 159 -14.38 -17.89 -5.59
N GLN A 160 -14.20 -17.84 -4.26
CA GLN A 160 -14.94 -16.91 -3.39
C GLN A 160 -14.67 -15.43 -3.71
N TYR A 161 -13.55 -15.11 -4.38
CA TYR A 161 -13.09 -13.75 -4.67
C TYR A 161 -13.28 -13.35 -6.13
N LEU A 162 -13.63 -14.30 -7.01
CA LEU A 162 -13.82 -14.08 -8.44
C LEU A 162 -15.29 -13.98 -8.84
N ALA A 163 -16.21 -14.19 -7.90
CA ALA A 163 -17.65 -14.10 -8.16
C ALA A 163 -18.12 -12.64 -8.24
N THR A 164 -18.82 -12.35 -9.34
CA THR A 164 -19.42 -11.06 -9.73
C THR A 164 -20.36 -10.45 -8.70
#